data_AF-A0AAW6GWT5-F1
#
_entry.id   AF-A0AAW6GWT5-F1
#
_cell.length_a   1.000
_cell.length_b   1.000
_cell.length_c   1.000
_cell.angle_alpha   90.00
_cell.angle_beta   90.00
_cell.angle_gamma   90.00
#
_symmetry.space_group_name_H-M   'P 1'
#
loop_
_entity.id
_entity.type
_entity.pdbx_description
1 polymer ?
#
loop_
_entity_poly.entity_id
_entity_poly.type
_entity_poly.pdbx_seq_one_letter_code
_entity_poly.pdbx_strand_id
1 'polypeptide(L)'
;MKRYILSIIALVLFATTFYAQEQTAAATNDSVPALTKKELRKQKVARRNLHYNILGGPSYTPDFGAVLGGSALMTFRMNPSDTTQLRSVVPMAIAFMFNGGINLFSKPQLFFKGDRFRIFGKFSYKNTEENFYGIGYNTNKDYVRSDSTSKYRYSGVQINPWFLFRLGNSN
;
A
#
# COMPACT_ATOMS: atom_id res chain seq x y z
N MET A 1 48.45 2.13 72.14
CA MET A 1 47.62 2.80 71.11
C MET A 1 47.51 2.05 69.77
N LYS A 2 48.49 1.24 69.34
CA LYS A 2 48.42 0.49 68.07
C LYS A 2 47.37 -0.64 67.99
N ARG A 3 46.96 -1.24 69.11
CA ARG A 3 45.98 -2.35 69.13
C ARG A 3 44.53 -1.92 68.85
N TYR A 4 44.18 -0.68 69.22
CA TYR A 4 42.83 -0.14 68.99
C TYR A 4 42.63 0.37 67.55
N ILE A 5 43.72 0.74 66.87
CA ILE A 5 43.67 1.20 65.48
C ILE A 5 43.27 0.05 64.55
N LEU A 6 43.82 -1.15 64.78
CA LEU A 6 43.49 -2.34 63.98
C LEU A 6 42.02 -2.75 64.15
N SER A 7 41.48 -2.67 65.37
CA SER A 7 40.06 -2.96 65.63
C SER A 7 39.11 -1.94 65.00
N ILE A 8 39.50 -0.66 64.94
CA ILE A 8 38.69 0.38 64.29
C ILE A 8 38.71 0.19 62.77
N ILE A 9 39.86 -0.14 62.18
CA ILE A 9 39.97 -0.42 60.75
C ILE A 9 39.15 -1.67 60.37
N ALA A 10 39.18 -2.71 61.20
CA ALA A 10 38.37 -3.91 60.99
C ALA A 10 36.87 -3.63 61.07
N LEU A 11 36.43 -2.75 61.99
CA LEU A 11 35.02 -2.38 62.15
C LEU A 11 34.51 -1.52 60.98
N VAL A 12 35.35 -0.62 60.45
CA VAL A 12 35.04 0.18 59.25
C VAL A 12 34.95 -0.71 58.01
N LEU A 13 35.85 -1.69 57.85
CA LEU A 13 35.78 -2.66 56.75
C LEU A 13 34.52 -3.53 56.81
N PHE A 14 34.10 -3.94 58.01
CA PHE A 14 32.88 -4.74 58.20
C PHE A 14 31.59 -3.94 57.92
N ALA A 15 31.58 -2.63 58.24
CA ALA A 15 30.44 -1.76 57.92
C ALA A 15 30.28 -1.56 56.39
N THR A 16 31.37 -1.57 55.63
CA THR A 16 31.31 -1.43 54.16
C THR A 16 30.82 -2.67 53.43
N THR A 17 30.95 -3.87 54.02
CA THR A 17 30.43 -5.11 53.41
C THR A 17 28.91 -5.25 53.51
N PHE A 18 28.25 -4.55 54.45
CA PHE A 18 26.78 -4.53 54.55
C PHE A 18 26.11 -3.62 53.50
N TYR A 19 26.83 -2.65 52.94
CA TYR A 19 26.32 -1.81 51.85
C TYR A 19 26.40 -2.48 50.47
N ALA A 20 27.01 -3.67 50.37
CA ALA A 20 27.06 -4.48 49.16
C ALA A 20 26.02 -5.61 49.17
N GLN A 21 24.92 -5.45 49.91
CA GLN A 21 23.74 -6.25 49.62
C GLN A 21 23.23 -5.79 48.26
N GLU A 22 23.41 -6.64 47.24
CA GLU A 22 22.62 -6.56 46.02
C GLU A 22 21.18 -6.30 46.45
N GLN A 23 20.66 -5.12 46.11
CA GLN A 23 19.25 -5.01 45.84
C GLN A 23 19.02 -6.12 44.82
N THR A 24 18.48 -7.26 45.27
CA THR A 24 17.65 -8.10 44.44
C THR A 24 16.69 -7.11 43.83
N ALA A 25 17.00 -6.66 42.62
CA ALA A 25 16.06 -5.99 41.76
C ALA A 25 14.90 -6.96 41.79
N ALA A 26 13.84 -6.60 42.53
CA ALA A 26 12.58 -7.29 42.48
C ALA A 26 12.38 -7.51 41.00
N ALA A 27 12.35 -8.77 40.57
CA ALA A 27 12.15 -9.10 39.18
C ALA A 27 10.95 -8.25 38.76
N THR A 28 11.22 -7.20 37.99
CA THR A 28 10.16 -6.44 37.36
C THR A 28 9.52 -7.52 36.54
N ASN A 29 8.35 -7.97 37.00
CA ASN A 29 7.46 -8.74 36.19
C ASN A 29 7.15 -7.80 35.02
N ASP A 30 8.04 -7.82 34.01
CA ASP A 30 7.83 -7.33 32.67
C ASP A 30 6.83 -8.29 32.04
N SER A 31 5.66 -8.38 32.67
CA SER A 31 4.43 -8.75 32.03
C SER A 31 4.18 -7.68 30.99
N VAL A 32 4.83 -7.85 29.83
CA VAL A 32 4.46 -7.18 28.59
C VAL A 32 2.94 -7.32 28.53
N PRO A 33 2.17 -6.22 28.61
CA PRO A 33 0.72 -6.30 28.67
C PRO A 33 0.24 -7.17 27.50
N ALA A 34 -0.53 -8.22 27.81
CA ALA A 34 -1.05 -9.10 26.78
C ALA A 34 -1.84 -8.24 25.78
N LEU A 35 -1.35 -8.18 24.53
CA LEU A 35 -1.89 -7.31 23.49
C LEU A 35 -3.40 -7.49 23.40
N THR A 36 -4.12 -6.38 23.39
CA THR A 36 -5.58 -6.40 23.22
C THR A 36 -5.92 -7.04 21.87
N LYS A 37 -7.05 -7.74 21.74
CA LYS A 37 -7.49 -8.35 20.45
C LYS A 37 -7.41 -7.37 19.26
N LYS A 38 -7.67 -6.08 19.49
CA LYS A 38 -7.54 -4.99 18.51
C LYS A 38 -6.10 -4.76 18.08
N GLU A 39 -5.15 -4.79 19.01
CA GLU A 39 -3.71 -4.63 18.74
C GLU A 39 -3.15 -5.85 18.06
N LEU A 40 -3.54 -7.06 18.47
CA LEU A 40 -3.20 -8.30 17.79
C LEU A 40 -3.69 -8.30 16.33
N ARG A 41 -4.92 -7.82 16.10
CA ARG A 41 -5.46 -7.61 14.75
C ARG A 41 -4.66 -6.57 13.98
N LYS A 42 -4.28 -5.45 14.59
CA LYS A 42 -3.45 -4.39 13.95
C LYS A 42 -2.07 -4.94 13.56
N GLN A 43 -1.43 -5.71 14.43
CA GLN A 43 -0.16 -6.38 14.12
C GLN A 43 -0.32 -7.42 13.00
N LYS A 44 -1.38 -8.23 13.02
CA LYS A 44 -1.67 -9.19 11.94
C LYS A 44 -1.88 -8.47 10.59
N VAL A 45 -2.58 -7.34 10.60
CA VAL A 45 -2.79 -6.50 9.40
C VAL A 45 -1.51 -5.81 8.94
N ALA A 46 -0.60 -5.46 9.85
CA ALA A 46 0.70 -4.87 9.51
C ALA A 46 1.70 -5.91 8.98
N ARG A 47 1.64 -7.15 9.47
CA ARG A 47 2.54 -8.25 9.08
C ARG A 47 2.10 -9.01 7.83
N ARG A 48 0.85 -8.85 7.37
CA ARG A 48 0.37 -9.55 6.17
C ARG A 48 1.11 -9.07 4.93
N ASN A 49 1.33 -9.97 3.99
CA ASN A 49 1.96 -9.60 2.74
C ASN A 49 1.03 -8.80 1.81
N LEU A 50 -0.28 -8.97 1.87
CA LEU A 50 -1.21 -8.27 0.97
C LEU A 50 -1.86 -7.06 1.66
N HIS A 51 -1.55 -5.86 1.19
CA HIS A 51 -2.27 -4.65 1.56
C HIS A 51 -3.21 -4.26 0.43
N TYR A 52 -4.41 -3.82 0.77
CA TYR A 52 -5.36 -3.33 -0.22
C TYR A 52 -6.06 -2.09 0.33
N ASN A 53 -6.37 -1.15 -0.57
CA ASN A 53 -7.22 -0.01 -0.32
C ASN A 53 -8.29 0.01 -1.40
N ILE A 54 -9.55 0.17 -1.02
CA ILE A 54 -10.68 0.24 -1.95
C ILE A 54 -11.28 1.63 -1.79
N LEU A 55 -11.42 2.34 -2.90
CA LEU A 55 -12.07 3.65 -2.96
C LEU A 55 -13.14 3.59 -4.03
N GLY A 56 -14.34 4.06 -3.73
CA GLY A 56 -15.41 4.14 -4.71
C GLY A 56 -16.36 5.27 -4.36
N GLY A 57 -17.23 5.61 -5.31
CA GLY A 57 -18.23 6.63 -5.12
C GLY A 57 -19.05 6.92 -6.37
N PRO A 58 -20.16 7.63 -6.19
CA PRO A 58 -20.90 8.21 -7.29
C PRO A 58 -20.17 9.43 -7.85
N SER A 59 -20.37 9.68 -9.13
CA SER A 59 -19.98 10.91 -9.80
C SER A 59 -20.99 11.22 -10.91
N TYR A 60 -20.91 12.42 -11.48
CA TYR A 60 -21.77 12.81 -12.59
C TYR A 60 -20.91 13.48 -13.66
N THR A 61 -21.20 13.19 -14.93
CA THR A 61 -20.55 13.84 -16.07
C THR A 61 -21.60 14.07 -17.16
N PRO A 62 -21.61 15.23 -17.84
CA PRO A 62 -22.60 15.52 -18.90
C PRO A 62 -22.64 14.50 -20.03
N ASP A 63 -21.53 13.79 -20.29
CA ASP A 63 -21.44 12.81 -21.37
C ASP A 63 -21.92 11.42 -20.95
N PHE A 64 -21.67 11.02 -19.69
CA PHE A 64 -21.94 9.67 -19.19
C PHE A 64 -23.10 9.58 -18.19
N GLY A 65 -23.67 10.73 -17.82
CA GLY A 65 -24.72 10.84 -16.81
C GLY A 65 -24.21 10.54 -15.41
N ALA A 66 -25.07 9.91 -14.59
CA ALA A 66 -24.65 9.37 -13.31
C ALA A 66 -23.68 8.20 -13.51
N VAL A 67 -22.60 8.18 -12.73
CA VAL A 67 -21.54 7.18 -12.81
C VAL A 67 -21.30 6.61 -11.43
N LEU A 68 -21.27 5.28 -11.32
CA LEU A 68 -20.86 4.57 -10.12
C LEU A 68 -19.50 3.91 -10.37
N GLY A 69 -18.48 4.40 -9.67
CA GLY A 69 -17.10 3.96 -9.82
C GLY A 69 -16.56 3.31 -8.56
N GLY A 70 -15.68 2.32 -8.74
CA GLY A 70 -14.92 1.68 -7.69
C GLY A 70 -13.49 1.43 -8.16
N SER A 71 -12.54 1.53 -7.25
CA SER A 71 -11.12 1.31 -7.49
C SER A 71 -10.53 0.54 -6.32
N ALA A 72 -9.53 -0.27 -6.61
CA ALA A 72 -8.74 -0.96 -5.62
C ALA A 72 -7.26 -0.79 -5.94
N LEU A 73 -6.47 -0.52 -4.90
CA LEU A 73 -5.03 -0.51 -4.94
C LEU A 73 -4.52 -1.66 -4.10
N MET A 74 -3.90 -2.65 -4.72
CA MET A 74 -3.30 -3.78 -4.02
C MET A 74 -1.78 -3.67 -4.05
N THR A 75 -1.14 -3.95 -2.91
CA THR A 75 0.31 -3.85 -2.77
C THR A 75 0.86 -5.04 -2.00
N PHE A 76 1.78 -5.80 -2.60
CA PHE A 76 2.33 -7.05 -2.03
C PHE A 76 3.76 -7.33 -2.48
N ARG A 77 4.54 -8.09 -1.72
CA ARG A 77 5.84 -8.62 -2.18
C ARG A 77 5.63 -9.95 -2.87
N MET A 78 6.31 -10.20 -3.98
CA MET A 78 6.25 -11.52 -4.64
C MET A 78 6.96 -12.58 -3.80
N ASN A 79 8.05 -12.20 -3.12
CA ASN A 79 8.72 -13.01 -2.11
C ASN A 79 8.60 -12.33 -0.72
N PRO A 80 7.73 -12.81 0.19
CA PRO A 80 7.53 -12.20 1.50
C PRO A 80 8.76 -12.23 2.39
N SER A 81 9.62 -13.25 2.23
CA SER A 81 10.83 -13.45 3.03
C SER A 81 11.94 -12.45 2.72
N ASP A 82 11.90 -11.82 1.54
CA ASP A 82 12.87 -10.81 1.12
C ASP A 82 12.38 -9.41 1.50
N THR A 83 12.99 -8.82 2.53
CA THR A 83 12.61 -7.48 3.01
C THR A 83 13.15 -6.34 2.16
N THR A 84 14.15 -6.61 1.31
CA THR A 84 14.78 -5.64 0.41
C THR A 84 13.98 -5.45 -0.88
N GLN A 85 13.15 -6.44 -1.23
CA GLN A 85 12.33 -6.39 -2.44
C GLN A 85 11.25 -5.28 -2.35
N LEU A 86 11.18 -4.48 -3.41
CA LEU A 86 10.08 -3.54 -3.64
C LEU A 86 8.75 -4.28 -3.73
N ARG A 87 7.69 -3.62 -3.22
CA ARG A 87 6.35 -4.19 -3.27
C ARG A 87 5.76 -3.98 -4.67
N SER A 88 5.21 -5.05 -5.24
CA SER A 88 4.36 -5.02 -6.42
C SER A 88 3.09 -4.24 -6.13
N VAL A 89 2.63 -3.46 -7.11
CA VAL A 89 1.46 -2.58 -7.01
C VAL A 89 0.51 -2.89 -8.15
N VAL A 90 -0.75 -3.15 -7.84
CA VAL A 90 -1.80 -3.43 -8.81
C VAL A 90 -2.97 -2.49 -8.55
N PRO A 91 -2.99 -1.32 -9.21
CA PRO A 91 -4.17 -0.49 -9.28
C PRO A 91 -5.16 -1.10 -10.27
N MET A 92 -6.43 -1.06 -9.90
CA MET A 92 -7.56 -1.42 -10.74
C MET A 92 -8.72 -0.47 -10.48
N ALA A 93 -9.50 -0.16 -11.50
CA ALA A 93 -10.77 0.53 -11.32
C ALA A 93 -11.80 0.09 -12.35
N ILE A 94 -13.05 0.18 -11.92
CA ILE A 94 -14.25 -0.11 -12.69
C ILE A 94 -15.21 1.07 -12.54
N ALA A 95 -15.86 1.47 -13.62
CA ALA A 95 -16.88 2.51 -13.62
C ALA A 95 -18.07 2.08 -14.48
N PHE A 96 -19.25 2.14 -13.89
CA PHE A 96 -20.53 1.92 -14.55
C PHE A 96 -21.18 3.26 -14.84
N MET A 97 -21.49 3.50 -16.11
CA MET A 97 -22.08 4.75 -16.59
C MET A 97 -23.56 4.51 -16.92
N PHE A 98 -24.45 5.28 -16.29
CA PHE A 98 -25.91 5.06 -16.39
C PHE A 98 -26.44 5.39 -17.78
N ASN A 99 -25.81 6.32 -18.50
CA ASN A 99 -26.14 6.61 -19.89
C ASN A 99 -25.61 5.56 -20.88
N GLY A 100 -25.07 4.42 -20.40
CA GLY A 100 -24.61 3.33 -21.23
C GLY A 100 -23.10 3.20 -21.24
N GLY A 101 -22.60 2.28 -20.42
CA GLY A 101 -21.26 1.74 -20.59
C GLY A 101 -20.58 1.24 -19.34
N ILE A 102 -19.43 0.62 -19.57
CA ILE A 102 -18.50 0.15 -18.55
C ILE A 102 -17.07 0.51 -18.96
N ASN A 103 -16.32 1.00 -17.98
CA ASN A 103 -14.88 1.19 -18.10
C ASN A 103 -14.20 0.35 -17.03
N LEU A 104 -13.21 -0.44 -17.45
CA LEU A 104 -12.32 -1.20 -16.59
C LEU A 104 -10.89 -0.86 -16.96
N PHE A 105 -10.04 -0.63 -15.97
CA PHE A 105 -8.61 -0.59 -16.19
C PHE A 105 -7.83 -1.23 -15.05
N SER A 106 -6.66 -1.74 -15.38
CA SER A 106 -5.63 -2.13 -14.42
C SER A 106 -4.25 -1.79 -14.97
N LYS A 107 -3.34 -1.36 -14.10
CA LYS A 107 -1.96 -1.05 -14.48
C LYS A 107 -0.95 -1.76 -13.55
N PRO A 108 -0.85 -3.09 -13.60
CA PRO A 108 0.01 -3.84 -12.70
C PRO A 108 1.48 -3.45 -12.88
N GLN A 109 2.18 -3.32 -11.77
CA GLN A 109 3.63 -3.15 -11.66
C GLN A 109 4.14 -4.24 -10.72
N LEU A 110 4.72 -5.29 -11.29
CA LEU A 110 5.16 -6.47 -10.56
C LEU A 110 6.68 -6.49 -10.46
N PHE A 111 7.19 -6.52 -9.24
CA PHE A 111 8.60 -6.66 -8.93
C PHE A 111 8.86 -8.09 -8.46
N PHE A 112 9.82 -8.79 -9.06
CA PHE A 112 10.18 -10.15 -8.69
C PHE A 112 11.49 -10.19 -7.86
N LYS A 113 11.88 -11.39 -7.45
CA LYS A 113 13.01 -11.63 -6.52
C LYS A 113 14.32 -11.03 -7.05
N GLY A 114 15.02 -10.31 -6.16
CA GLY A 114 16.28 -9.65 -6.47
C GLY A 114 16.15 -8.52 -7.49
N ASP A 115 14.92 -8.08 -7.79
CA ASP A 115 14.62 -6.99 -8.72
C ASP A 115 15.24 -7.20 -10.13
N ARG A 116 15.48 -8.48 -10.46
CA ARG A 116 16.07 -8.93 -11.72
C ARG A 116 15.07 -9.00 -12.86
N PHE A 117 13.79 -9.12 -12.51
CA PHE A 117 12.70 -9.21 -13.45
C PHE A 117 11.54 -8.36 -12.95
N ARG A 118 10.95 -7.59 -13.86
CA ARG A 118 9.75 -6.81 -13.60
C ARG A 118 8.78 -6.98 -14.74
N ILE A 119 7.49 -7.00 -14.40
CA ILE A 119 6.41 -6.99 -15.38
C ILE A 119 5.60 -5.73 -15.12
N PHE A 120 5.47 -4.91 -16.15
CA PHE A 120 4.53 -3.81 -16.17
C PHE A 120 3.42 -4.14 -17.17
N GLY A 121 2.23 -3.61 -16.95
CA GLY A 121 1.17 -3.76 -17.92
C GLY A 121 0.17 -2.62 -17.85
N LYS A 122 -0.49 -2.36 -18.97
CA LYS A 122 -1.75 -1.62 -19.03
C LYS A 122 -2.80 -2.53 -19.63
N PHE A 123 -3.83 -2.79 -18.85
CA PHE A 123 -5.05 -3.48 -19.28
C PHE A 123 -6.18 -2.46 -19.20
N SER A 124 -6.92 -2.26 -20.28
CA SER A 124 -8.10 -1.42 -20.27
C SER A 124 -9.17 -2.06 -21.14
N TYR A 125 -10.36 -2.16 -20.60
CA TYR A 125 -11.55 -2.47 -21.38
C TYR A 125 -12.48 -1.29 -21.26
N LYS A 126 -12.93 -0.80 -22.40
CA LYS A 126 -13.91 0.29 -22.47
C LYS A 126 -15.03 -0.16 -23.37
N ASN A 127 -16.25 0.05 -22.92
CA ASN A 127 -17.46 -0.14 -23.71
C ASN A 127 -18.42 0.98 -23.30
N THR A 128 -18.34 2.11 -23.99
CA THR A 128 -18.98 3.37 -23.59
C THR A 128 -19.69 4.03 -24.75
N GLU A 129 -20.79 4.70 -24.45
CA GLU A 129 -21.42 5.63 -25.38
C GLU A 129 -20.70 6.97 -25.26
N GLU A 130 -20.02 7.37 -26.34
CA GLU A 130 -19.24 8.60 -26.42
C GLU A 130 -19.84 9.55 -27.45
N ASN A 131 -19.44 10.81 -27.39
CA ASN A 131 -19.85 11.83 -28.34
C ASN A 131 -18.63 12.38 -29.08
N PHE A 132 -18.67 12.39 -30.41
CA PHE A 132 -17.68 13.05 -31.25
C PHE A 132 -18.15 14.47 -31.58
N TYR A 133 -17.28 15.45 -31.33
CA TYR A 133 -17.58 16.88 -31.46
C TYR A 133 -16.83 17.58 -32.62
N GLY A 134 -16.21 16.80 -33.51
CA GLY A 134 -15.38 17.35 -34.58
C GLY A 134 -13.95 17.70 -34.15
N ILE A 135 -13.21 18.36 -35.04
CA ILE A 135 -11.81 18.75 -34.86
C ILE A 135 -11.76 20.28 -34.65
N GLY A 136 -11.20 20.71 -33.51
CA GLY A 136 -11.05 22.14 -33.17
C GLY A 136 -12.11 22.65 -32.18
N TYR A 137 -11.84 23.81 -31.59
CA TYR A 137 -12.67 24.39 -30.51
C TYR A 137 -13.90 25.15 -31.01
N ASN A 138 -13.85 25.68 -32.24
CA ASN A 138 -14.90 26.56 -32.77
C ASN A 138 -16.19 25.81 -33.15
N THR A 139 -16.09 24.52 -33.47
CA THR A 139 -17.24 23.69 -33.90
C THR A 139 -18.05 23.10 -32.73
N ASN A 140 -17.57 23.26 -31.49
CA ASN A 140 -18.09 22.47 -30.35
C ASN A 140 -19.18 23.19 -29.55
N LYS A 141 -19.15 24.53 -29.47
CA LYS A 141 -20.06 25.30 -28.59
C LYS A 141 -21.53 25.19 -29.00
N ASP A 142 -21.81 25.16 -30.30
CA ASP A 142 -23.17 25.13 -30.85
C ASP A 142 -23.55 23.74 -31.42
N TYR A 143 -22.76 22.70 -31.11
CA TYR A 143 -22.99 21.35 -31.63
C TYR A 143 -24.18 20.69 -30.93
N VAL A 144 -25.26 20.45 -31.68
CA VAL A 144 -26.44 19.73 -31.16
C VAL A 144 -26.11 18.25 -31.00
N ARG A 145 -26.05 17.80 -29.75
CA ARG A 145 -25.87 16.38 -29.40
C ARG A 145 -27.12 15.59 -29.83
N SER A 146 -26.93 14.56 -30.64
CA SER A 146 -28.01 13.65 -31.01
C SER A 146 -27.48 12.23 -31.27
N ASP A 147 -28.39 11.27 -31.23
CA ASP A 147 -28.11 9.88 -31.57
C ASP A 147 -27.66 9.69 -33.04
N SER A 148 -27.97 10.64 -33.93
CA SER A 148 -27.61 10.58 -35.36
C SER A 148 -26.40 11.44 -35.75
N THR A 149 -25.96 12.37 -34.89
CA THR A 149 -24.88 13.32 -35.22
C THR A 149 -23.58 13.10 -34.44
N SER A 150 -23.60 13.02 -33.10
CA SER A 150 -22.37 12.90 -32.29
C SER A 150 -22.17 11.53 -31.67
N LYS A 151 -23.26 10.83 -31.37
CA LYS A 151 -23.21 9.68 -30.48
C LYS A 151 -22.70 8.45 -31.21
N TYR A 152 -21.71 7.79 -30.61
CA TYR A 152 -21.20 6.51 -31.10
C TYR A 152 -20.83 5.61 -29.93
N ARG A 153 -20.83 4.30 -30.16
CA ARG A 153 -20.41 3.32 -29.14
C ARG A 153 -18.94 2.96 -29.36
N TYR A 154 -18.10 3.32 -28.40
CA TYR A 154 -16.73 2.86 -28.37
C TYR A 154 -16.65 1.53 -27.61
N SER A 155 -16.14 0.48 -28.25
CA SER A 155 -15.80 -0.77 -27.58
C SER A 155 -14.38 -1.16 -27.95
N GLY A 156 -13.52 -1.32 -26.94
CA GLY A 156 -12.11 -1.61 -27.16
C GLY A 156 -11.46 -2.27 -25.96
N VAL A 157 -10.58 -3.22 -26.25
CA VAL A 157 -9.66 -3.82 -25.29
C VAL A 157 -8.25 -3.35 -25.63
N GLN A 158 -7.53 -2.81 -24.65
CA GLN A 158 -6.12 -2.47 -24.73
C GLN A 158 -5.33 -3.36 -23.77
N ILE A 159 -4.37 -4.10 -24.31
CA ILE A 159 -3.41 -4.90 -23.56
C ILE A 159 -2.02 -4.47 -23.98
N ASN A 160 -1.22 -4.03 -23.03
CA ASN A 160 0.14 -3.56 -23.31
C ASN A 160 1.08 -3.98 -22.18
N PRO A 161 1.73 -5.16 -22.30
CA PRO A 161 2.69 -5.63 -21.32
C PRO A 161 4.11 -5.15 -21.67
N TRP A 162 4.89 -4.89 -20.63
CA TRP A 162 6.33 -4.67 -20.73
C TRP A 162 7.07 -5.59 -19.77
N PHE A 163 8.13 -6.19 -20.28
CA PHE A 163 8.99 -7.09 -19.52
C PHE A 163 10.36 -6.43 -19.39
N LEU A 164 10.79 -6.18 -18.15
CA LEU A 164 12.08 -5.58 -17.85
C LEU A 164 12.97 -6.61 -17.17
N PHE A 165 14.15 -6.82 -17.73
CA PHE A 165 15.18 -7.68 -17.17
C PHE A 165 16.38 -6.82 -16.76
N ARG A 166 16.85 -7.00 -15.53
CA ARG A 166 18.11 -6.43 -15.08
C ARG A 166 19.20 -7.48 -15.26
N LEU A 167 20.16 -7.18 -16.13
CA LEU A 167 21.28 -8.07 -16.49
C LEU A 167 22.50 -7.90 -15.57
N GLY A 168 22.60 -6.81 -14.83
CA GLY A 168 23.70 -6.53 -13.89
C GLY A 168 23.34 -5.44 -12.90
N ASN A 169 24.24 -5.16 -11.96
CA ASN A 169 24.08 -4.04 -11.04
C ASN A 169 24.37 -2.73 -11.79
N SER A 170 23.54 -1.70 -11.60
CA SER A 170 23.90 -0.35 -12.05
C SER A 170 25.02 0.16 -11.15
N ASN A 171 26.10 0.65 -11.75
CA ASN A 171 27.19 1.34 -11.05
C ASN A 171 26.68 2.56 -10.28
#